data_AF-A0A0D0ACD4-F1
#
_entry.id   AF-A0A0D0ACD4-F1
#
_cell.length_a   1.000
_cell.length_b   1.000
_cell.length_c   1.000
_cell.angle_alpha   90.00
_cell.angle_beta   90.00
_cell.angle_gamma   90.00
#
_symmetry.space_group_name_H-M   'P 1'
#
loop_
_entity.id
_entity.type
_entity.pdbx_description
1 polymer ?
#
loop_
_entity_poly.entity_id
_entity_poly.type
_entity_poly.pdbx_seq_one_letter_code
_entity_poly.pdbx_strand_id
1 'polypeptide(L)'
;RYPSSSKRPLSPPYVSHSADFPDHKRQRSFRNPPPGQSPYSSGPSSYSNGTLPACAVCLGRHRHLVIDCRATRTWDNKHDTFAERVHKALFTRDGRRICARWQREEGCSDRHDVRHICSGCGQSSHGAQKCSRAQGTSPNHPV
;
A
#
# COMPACT_ATOMS: atom_id res chain seq x y z
N ARG A 1 44.93 -32.23 30.31
CA ARG A 1 45.48 -31.22 31.25
C ARG A 1 46.17 -30.14 30.39
N TYR A 2 45.69 -28.89 30.51
CA TYR A 2 46.09 -27.55 29.97
C TYR A 2 47.33 -27.36 29.03
N PRO A 3 47.42 -26.27 28.23
CA PRO A 3 46.57 -25.06 28.26
C PRO A 3 45.98 -24.54 26.93
N SER A 4 45.01 -23.66 27.15
CA SER A 4 44.39 -22.63 26.30
C SER A 4 45.38 -21.69 25.62
N SER A 5 45.07 -21.23 24.41
CA SER A 5 45.38 -19.87 23.94
C SER A 5 44.51 -19.45 22.75
N SER A 6 43.52 -18.62 23.06
CA SER A 6 42.74 -17.77 22.17
C SER A 6 43.63 -16.70 21.54
N LYS A 7 43.59 -16.52 20.21
CA LYS A 7 44.13 -15.32 19.53
C LYS A 7 43.26 -14.92 18.33
N ARG A 8 42.47 -13.86 18.54
CA ARG A 8 41.75 -13.11 17.50
C ARG A 8 42.74 -12.23 16.73
N PRO A 9 42.60 -12.05 15.41
CA PRO A 9 43.25 -10.95 14.71
C PRO A 9 42.56 -9.61 15.00
N LEU A 10 43.40 -8.58 15.06
CA LEU A 10 43.17 -7.22 15.53
C LEU A 10 42.36 -6.39 14.52
N SER A 11 41.45 -5.57 15.03
CA SER A 11 40.79 -4.51 14.27
C SER A 11 41.81 -3.46 13.78
N PRO A 12 41.60 -2.82 12.61
CA PRO A 12 42.41 -1.70 12.16
C PRO A 12 42.28 -0.46 13.07
N PRO A 13 43.31 0.42 13.09
CA PRO A 13 43.37 1.57 13.98
C PRO A 13 42.35 2.65 13.62
N TYR A 14 41.84 3.25 14.69
CA TYR A 14 41.00 4.43 14.75
C TYR A 14 41.71 5.63 14.10
N VAL A 15 41.16 6.15 13.01
CA VAL A 15 41.58 7.43 12.44
C VAL A 15 40.59 8.49 12.89
N SER A 16 41.03 9.31 13.84
CA SER A 16 40.36 10.56 14.22
C SER A 16 40.66 11.63 13.18
N HIS A 17 39.68 11.96 12.35
CA HIS A 17 39.65 13.26 11.67
C HIS A 17 38.36 13.98 12.08
N SER A 18 38.52 14.83 13.07
CA SER A 18 37.63 15.93 13.40
C SER A 18 37.58 16.87 12.20
N ALA A 19 36.43 16.93 11.54
CA ALA A 19 36.07 18.03 10.67
C ALA A 19 34.67 18.48 11.08
N ASP A 20 34.67 19.68 11.66
CA ASP A 20 33.55 20.54 11.98
C ASP A 20 32.54 20.55 10.82
N PHE A 21 31.42 19.84 10.98
CA PHE A 21 30.25 20.03 10.15
C PHE A 21 29.15 20.60 11.05
N PRO A 22 28.77 21.87 10.87
CA PRO A 22 27.76 22.49 11.70
C PRO A 22 26.44 21.72 11.57
N ASP A 23 25.92 21.37 12.74
CA ASP A 23 24.59 20.84 13.01
C ASP A 23 23.54 21.78 12.39
N HIS A 24 23.14 21.49 11.16
CA HIS A 24 21.88 21.98 10.63
C HIS A 24 20.83 20.89 10.79
N LYS A 25 20.57 20.59 12.06
CA LYS A 25 19.29 20.07 12.53
C LYS A 25 18.23 21.04 12.03
N ARG A 26 17.66 20.77 10.85
CA ARG A 26 16.38 21.33 10.43
C ARG A 26 15.32 20.74 11.36
N GLN A 27 15.32 21.24 12.58
CA GLN A 27 14.17 21.30 13.44
C GLN A 27 13.15 22.09 12.63
N ARG A 28 12.25 21.38 11.95
CA ARG A 28 11.06 22.00 11.38
C ARG A 28 10.35 22.64 12.59
N SER A 29 10.49 23.95 12.74
CA SER A 29 9.64 24.71 13.65
C SER A 29 8.22 24.32 13.33
N PHE A 30 7.54 23.71 14.29
CA PHE A 30 6.09 23.65 14.28
C PHE A 30 5.63 25.11 14.31
N ARG A 31 5.40 25.69 13.13
CA ARG A 31 4.63 26.94 13.05
C ARG A 31 3.26 26.56 13.56
N ASN A 32 2.89 27.11 14.72
CA ASN A 32 1.50 27.10 15.15
C ASN A 32 0.65 27.61 13.98
N PRO A 33 -0.40 26.89 13.57
CA PRO A 33 -1.34 27.42 12.59
C PRO A 33 -1.94 28.72 13.14
N PRO A 34 -2.22 29.71 12.27
CA PRO A 34 -2.86 30.94 12.68
C PRO A 34 -4.19 30.64 13.42
N PRO A 35 -4.56 31.44 14.44
CA PRO A 35 -5.80 31.23 15.18
C PRO A 35 -6.98 31.29 14.21
N GLY A 36 -7.66 30.15 14.05
CA GLY A 36 -8.78 29.99 13.12
C GLY A 36 -8.72 28.71 12.25
N GLN A 37 -7.59 28.00 12.21
CA GLN A 37 -7.50 26.71 11.50
C GLN A 37 -7.52 25.55 12.49
N SER A 38 -8.71 24.97 12.69
CA SER A 38 -8.85 23.67 13.33
C SER A 38 -8.11 22.60 12.51
N PRO A 39 -7.27 21.75 13.13
CA PRO A 39 -6.65 20.60 12.45
C PRO A 39 -7.67 19.54 12.03
N TYR A 40 -8.93 19.68 12.48
CA TYR A 40 -10.09 18.92 12.04
C TYR A 40 -10.82 19.70 10.94
N SER A 41 -10.11 20.03 9.86
CA SER A 41 -10.76 20.41 8.61
C SER A 41 -11.29 19.14 7.96
N SER A 42 -12.37 18.58 8.52
CA SER A 42 -13.38 17.91 7.71
C SER A 42 -14.01 18.99 6.84
N GLY A 43 -13.30 19.35 5.78
CA GLY A 43 -13.90 20.07 4.66
C GLY A 43 -15.15 19.30 4.22
N PRO A 44 -16.14 19.96 3.61
CA PRO A 44 -17.30 19.26 3.10
C PRO A 44 -16.77 18.25 2.09
N SER A 45 -16.65 17.00 2.53
CA SER A 45 -16.44 15.86 1.67
C SER A 45 -17.61 15.99 0.73
N SER A 46 -17.32 16.45 -0.48
CA SER A 46 -18.23 16.38 -1.59
C SER A 46 -18.45 14.89 -1.73
N TYR A 47 -19.41 14.35 -0.99
CA TYR A 47 -20.04 13.09 -1.28
C TYR A 47 -20.75 13.36 -2.60
N SER A 48 -19.97 13.44 -3.68
CA SER A 48 -20.38 12.92 -4.96
C SER A 48 -21.08 11.62 -4.60
N ASN A 49 -22.32 11.49 -5.05
CA ASN A 49 -23.16 10.31 -4.94
C ASN A 49 -22.50 9.17 -5.74
N GLY A 50 -21.29 8.81 -5.31
CA GLY A 50 -20.17 8.40 -6.14
C GLY A 50 -19.77 7.01 -5.70
N THR A 51 -19.59 6.15 -6.70
CA THR A 51 -19.41 4.73 -6.45
C THR A 51 -18.17 4.50 -5.59
N LEU A 52 -18.30 3.66 -4.56
CA LEU A 52 -17.16 3.24 -3.74
C LEU A 52 -16.08 2.59 -4.63
N PRO A 53 -14.79 2.80 -4.33
CA PRO A 53 -13.73 2.11 -5.04
C PRO A 53 -13.84 0.60 -4.81
N ALA A 54 -13.49 -0.17 -5.83
CA ALA A 54 -13.42 -1.62 -5.72
C ALA A 54 -12.30 -2.02 -4.74
N CYS A 55 -12.58 -2.95 -3.85
CA CYS A 55 -11.54 -3.58 -3.03
C CYS A 55 -10.65 -4.45 -3.92
N ALA A 56 -9.32 -4.30 -3.80
CA ALA A 56 -8.38 -5.07 -4.60
C ALA A 56 -8.39 -6.59 -4.31
N VAL A 57 -9.01 -7.04 -3.21
CA VAL A 57 -9.10 -8.47 -2.86
C VAL A 57 -10.42 -9.06 -3.36
N CYS A 58 -11.56 -8.63 -2.80
CA CYS A 58 -12.88 -9.18 -3.16
C CYS A 58 -13.51 -8.58 -4.43
N LEU A 59 -12.92 -7.51 -4.98
CA LEU A 59 -13.44 -6.73 -6.12
C LEU A 59 -14.82 -6.09 -5.88
N GLY A 60 -15.33 -6.14 -4.65
CA GLY A 60 -16.59 -5.51 -4.26
C GLY A 60 -16.45 -4.02 -4.03
N ARG A 61 -17.53 -3.28 -4.28
CA ARG A 61 -17.70 -1.85 -4.04
C ARG A 61 -18.68 -1.62 -2.88
N HIS A 62 -18.42 -2.28 -1.76
CA HIS A 62 -19.21 -2.17 -0.53
C HIS A 62 -18.32 -1.75 0.65
N ARG A 63 -18.93 -1.20 1.69
CA ARG A 63 -18.22 -0.71 2.88
C ARG A 63 -17.63 -1.88 3.67
N HIS A 64 -16.31 -1.93 3.79
CA HIS A 64 -15.58 -2.82 4.69
C HIS A 64 -14.14 -2.30 4.92
N LEU A 65 -13.42 -2.89 5.87
CA LEU A 65 -12.00 -2.58 6.11
C LEU A 65 -11.13 -3.18 5.00
N VAL A 66 -10.93 -2.45 3.91
CA VAL A 66 -10.16 -2.89 2.72
C VAL A 66 -8.72 -3.31 3.06
N ILE A 67 -8.12 -2.69 4.08
CA ILE A 67 -6.76 -3.01 4.54
C ILE A 67 -6.66 -4.34 5.28
N ASP A 68 -7.79 -4.90 5.71
CA ASP A 68 -7.88 -6.19 6.41
C ASP A 68 -8.80 -7.18 5.66
N CYS A 69 -9.12 -6.90 4.39
CA CYS A 69 -9.93 -7.79 3.59
C CYS A 69 -9.20 -9.13 3.37
N ARG A 70 -9.80 -10.21 3.89
CA ARG A 70 -9.32 -11.60 3.77
C ARG A 70 -10.28 -12.48 2.95
N ALA A 71 -11.03 -11.88 2.04
CA ALA A 71 -11.98 -12.61 1.21
C ALA A 71 -11.23 -13.64 0.33
N THR A 72 -11.75 -14.86 0.30
CA THR A 72 -11.23 -15.94 -0.55
C THR A 72 -11.97 -16.02 -1.90
N ARG A 73 -13.12 -15.36 -2.00
CA ARG A 73 -13.95 -15.26 -3.21
C ARG A 73 -14.29 -13.80 -3.55
N THR A 74 -14.67 -13.57 -4.80
CA THR A 74 -15.17 -12.28 -5.31
C THR A 74 -16.52 -11.93 -4.68
N TRP A 75 -16.91 -10.66 -4.79
CA TRP A 75 -18.16 -10.10 -4.23
C TRP A 75 -19.44 -10.84 -4.66
N ASP A 76 -19.43 -11.50 -5.82
CA ASP A 76 -20.53 -12.29 -6.37
C ASP A 76 -20.40 -13.80 -6.07
N ASN A 77 -19.40 -14.20 -5.30
CA ASN A 77 -19.03 -15.59 -5.01
C ASN A 77 -18.75 -16.46 -6.26
N LYS A 78 -18.60 -15.91 -7.47
CA LYS A 78 -18.39 -16.72 -8.68
C LYS A 78 -16.94 -17.15 -8.88
N HIS A 79 -15.99 -16.36 -8.40
CA HIS A 79 -14.57 -16.61 -8.60
C HIS A 79 -13.81 -16.61 -7.28
N ASP A 80 -12.77 -17.42 -7.22
CA ASP A 80 -11.73 -17.29 -6.20
C ASP A 80 -10.97 -15.98 -6.38
N THR A 81 -10.53 -15.37 -5.28
CA THR A 81 -9.69 -14.18 -5.33
C THR A 81 -8.32 -14.52 -5.93
N PHE A 82 -7.89 -13.75 -6.93
CA PHE A 82 -6.58 -13.94 -7.56
C PHE A 82 -5.44 -13.41 -6.68
N ALA A 83 -5.71 -12.36 -5.90
CA ALA A 83 -4.79 -11.79 -4.95
C ALA A 83 -5.34 -11.82 -3.52
N GLU A 84 -4.43 -11.91 -2.57
CA GLU A 84 -4.68 -11.80 -1.14
C GLU A 84 -3.88 -10.64 -0.53
N ARG A 85 -4.23 -10.29 0.70
CA ARG A 85 -3.53 -9.27 1.46
C ARG A 85 -2.73 -9.89 2.60
N VAL A 86 -1.41 -9.72 2.55
CA VAL A 86 -0.47 -10.18 3.57
C VAL A 86 0.28 -8.97 4.11
N HIS A 87 0.22 -8.73 5.43
CA HIS A 87 0.85 -7.58 6.09
C HIS A 87 0.63 -6.24 5.38
N LYS A 88 -0.63 -5.94 5.02
CA LYS A 88 -1.06 -4.72 4.31
C LYS A 88 -0.57 -4.60 2.85
N ALA A 89 0.21 -5.54 2.33
CA ALA A 89 0.61 -5.61 0.92
C ALA A 89 -0.24 -6.64 0.15
N LEU A 90 -0.34 -6.46 -1.16
CA LEU A 90 -1.08 -7.36 -2.04
C LEU A 90 -0.13 -8.36 -2.69
N PHE A 91 -0.53 -9.63 -2.67
CA PHE A 91 0.19 -10.74 -3.26
C PHE A 91 -0.77 -11.57 -4.11
N THR A 92 -0.29 -12.09 -5.23
CA THR A 92 -0.98 -13.17 -5.95
C THR A 92 -0.93 -14.46 -5.13
N ARG A 93 -1.80 -15.43 -5.44
CA ARG A 93 -1.77 -16.75 -4.77
C ARG A 93 -0.46 -17.53 -4.96
N ASP A 94 0.30 -17.24 -6.01
CA ASP A 94 1.64 -17.80 -6.22
C ASP A 94 2.77 -16.99 -5.53
N GLY A 95 2.41 -16.03 -4.66
CA GLY A 95 3.35 -15.31 -3.80
C GLY A 95 4.02 -14.10 -4.44
N ARG A 96 3.59 -13.65 -5.64
CA ARG A 96 4.16 -12.46 -6.28
C ARG A 96 3.51 -11.20 -5.73
N ARG A 97 4.33 -10.26 -5.27
CA ARG A 97 3.86 -8.96 -4.81
C ARG A 97 3.38 -8.11 -5.99
N ILE A 98 2.16 -7.57 -5.89
CA ILE A 98 1.58 -6.67 -6.91
C ILE A 98 1.54 -5.23 -6.43
N CYS A 99 1.53 -4.28 -7.37
CA CYS A 99 1.51 -2.86 -7.07
C CYS A 99 0.11 -2.43 -6.59
N ALA A 100 0.02 -1.91 -5.36
CA ALA A 100 -1.24 -1.42 -4.81
C ALA A 100 -1.73 -0.12 -5.49
N ARG A 101 -0.80 0.75 -5.92
CA ARG A 101 -1.15 1.96 -6.69
C ARG A 101 -1.75 1.61 -8.04
N TRP A 102 -1.22 0.58 -8.69
CA TRP A 102 -1.77 0.07 -9.95
C TRP A 102 -3.24 -0.37 -9.82
N GLN A 103 -3.67 -0.85 -8.65
CA GLN A 103 -5.06 -1.26 -8.43
C GLN A 103 -6.04 -0.10 -8.25
N ARG A 104 -5.56 1.14 -8.16
CA ARG A 104 -6.39 2.34 -8.00
C ARG A 104 -6.82 2.88 -9.36
N GLU A 105 -7.77 3.81 -9.35
CA GLU A 105 -8.32 4.44 -10.55
C GLU A 105 -7.24 5.23 -11.31
N GLU A 106 -6.38 5.92 -10.55
CA GLU A 106 -5.29 6.75 -11.08
C GLU A 106 -4.15 5.92 -11.67
N GLY A 107 -4.10 4.62 -11.35
CA GLY A 107 -3.02 3.73 -11.75
C GLY A 107 -1.69 4.03 -11.07
N CYS A 108 -0.59 3.58 -11.68
CA CYS A 108 0.77 3.80 -11.20
C CYS A 108 1.68 4.24 -12.35
N SER A 109 2.42 5.32 -12.14
CA SER A 109 3.37 5.91 -13.09
C SER A 109 4.82 5.45 -12.87
N ASP A 110 5.08 4.66 -11.83
CA ASP A 110 6.42 4.17 -11.53
C ASP A 110 6.86 3.10 -12.53
N ARG A 111 8.18 2.97 -12.68
CA ARG A 111 8.82 1.97 -13.54
C ARG A 111 8.94 0.61 -12.84
N HIS A 112 7.81 -0.06 -12.62
CA HIS A 112 7.75 -1.45 -12.15
C HIS A 112 6.56 -2.22 -12.74
N ASP A 113 6.45 -2.15 -14.06
CA ASP A 113 5.46 -2.84 -14.90
C ASP A 113 5.28 -4.34 -14.59
N VAL A 114 6.35 -5.06 -14.22
CA VAL A 114 6.26 -6.47 -13.81
C VAL A 114 5.34 -6.72 -12.61
N ARG A 115 5.02 -5.68 -11.81
CA ARG A 115 4.08 -5.73 -10.69
C ARG A 115 2.72 -5.12 -11.02
N HIS A 116 2.55 -4.57 -12.22
CA HIS A 116 1.29 -4.04 -12.73
C HIS A 116 0.43 -5.20 -13.19
N ILE A 117 -0.05 -5.98 -12.23
CA ILE A 117 -0.90 -7.15 -12.45
C ILE A 117 -2.23 -6.86 -11.78
N CYS A 118 -3.33 -6.97 -12.51
CA CYS A 118 -4.68 -6.81 -11.98
C CYS A 118 -4.95 -7.86 -10.91
N SER A 119 -5.32 -7.42 -9.71
CA SER A 119 -5.58 -8.30 -8.58
C SER A 119 -6.84 -9.17 -8.73
N GLY A 120 -7.70 -8.89 -9.73
CA GLY A 120 -8.93 -9.63 -9.99
C GLY A 120 -8.84 -10.70 -11.07
N CYS A 121 -8.02 -10.49 -12.10
CA CYS A 121 -7.94 -11.39 -13.26
C CYS A 121 -6.51 -11.72 -13.72
N GLY A 122 -5.48 -11.12 -13.13
CA GLY A 122 -4.08 -11.38 -13.46
C GLY A 122 -3.55 -10.70 -14.73
N GLN A 123 -4.39 -9.94 -15.45
CA GLN A 123 -3.97 -9.19 -16.64
C GLN A 123 -3.14 -7.94 -16.28
N SER A 124 -2.20 -7.52 -17.13
CA SER A 124 -1.38 -6.33 -16.88
C SER A 124 -1.91 -5.03 -17.50
N SER A 125 -2.97 -5.11 -18.29
CA SER A 125 -3.54 -3.96 -19.01
C SER A 125 -4.33 -2.98 -18.13
N HIS A 126 -4.74 -3.40 -16.93
CA HIS A 126 -5.57 -2.61 -16.02
C HIS A 126 -5.34 -3.00 -14.55
N GLY A 127 -5.84 -2.18 -13.64
CA GLY A 127 -5.93 -2.48 -12.20
C GLY A 127 -7.34 -2.87 -11.76
N ALA A 128 -7.48 -3.26 -10.49
CA ALA A 128 -8.74 -3.71 -9.89
C ALA A 128 -9.95 -2.80 -10.14
N GLN A 129 -9.79 -1.47 -10.12
CA GLN A 129 -10.91 -0.53 -10.33
C GLN A 129 -11.62 -0.72 -11.68
N LYS A 130 -10.87 -1.09 -12.72
CA LYS A 130 -11.33 -1.23 -14.11
C LYS A 130 -11.50 -2.69 -14.52
N CYS A 131 -11.39 -3.62 -13.57
CA CYS A 131 -11.53 -5.04 -13.84
C CYS A 131 -12.98 -5.39 -14.15
N SER A 132 -13.24 -6.17 -15.20
CA SER A 132 -14.58 -6.66 -15.55
C SER A 132 -15.21 -7.55 -14.48
N ARG A 133 -14.40 -8.13 -13.59
CA ARG A 133 -14.87 -8.90 -12.43
C ARG A 133 -15.24 -8.02 -11.23
N ALA A 134 -14.89 -6.73 -11.26
CA ALA A 134 -15.25 -5.81 -10.20
C ALA A 134 -16.75 -5.53 -10.21
N GLN A 135 -17.29 -5.26 -9.02
CA GLN A 135 -18.69 -4.91 -8.89
C GLN A 135 -18.98 -3.68 -9.74
N GLY A 136 -19.96 -3.82 -10.65
CA GLY A 136 -20.37 -2.76 -11.55
C GLY A 136 -20.89 -1.55 -10.78
N THR A 137 -20.68 -0.37 -11.35
CA THR A 137 -21.22 0.90 -10.85
C THR A 137 -22.66 1.07 -11.36
N SER A 138 -23.53 0.07 -11.20
CA SER A 138 -24.91 0.19 -11.67
C SER A 138 -25.73 0.96 -10.63
N PRO A 139 -26.35 2.10 -10.97
CA PRO A 139 -27.20 2.84 -10.05
C PRO A 139 -28.57 2.18 -9.80
N ASN A 140 -28.87 1.04 -10.44
CA ASN A 140 -30.15 0.35 -10.31
C ASN A 140 -29.94 -1.14 -10.01
N HIS A 141 -29.97 -1.51 -8.74
CA HIS A 141 -30.39 -2.85 -8.34
C HIS A 141 -31.20 -2.71 -7.04
N PRO A 142 -32.54 -2.78 -7.09
CA PRO A 142 -33.31 -2.92 -5.87
C PRO A 142 -33.03 -4.31 -5.27
N VAL A 143 -33.06 -4.34 -3.94
CA VAL A 143 -32.96 -5.51 -3.07
C VAL A 143 -34.12 -6.45 -3.31
#